data_AF-C7CFY6-F1
#
_entry.id   AF-C7CFY6-F1
#
_cell.length_a   1.000
_cell.length_b   1.000
_cell.length_c   1.000
_cell.angle_alpha   90.00
_cell.angle_beta   90.00
_cell.angle_gamma   90.00
#
_symmetry.space_group_name_H-M   'P 1'
#
loop_
_entity.id
_entity.type
_entity.pdbx_description
1 polymer ?
#
loop_
_entity_poly.entity_id
_entity_poly.type
_entity_poly.pdbx_seq_one_letter_code
_entity_poly.pdbx_strand_id
1 'polypeptide(L)'
;MVAVRRGSRNANRYEVEFLTPNHGSSDNDGKPAEMPALGGAAAQPLRILDFLIYEPVRSVLLHGAGANVVVPAPEQYAVHKFIVADRRRDDSLGHLKRDKDVRQVASDLTGILDRASCEATAW
;
A
#
# COMPACT_ATOMS: atom_id res chain seq x y z
N MET A 1 30.09 -10.68 2.05
CA MET A 1 28.71 -11.08 2.31
C MET A 1 28.16 -10.14 3.38
N VAL A 2 27.41 -9.11 2.97
CA VAL A 2 26.81 -8.14 3.89
C VAL A 2 25.55 -8.78 4.46
N ALA A 3 25.41 -8.79 5.78
CA ALA A 3 24.21 -9.32 6.42
C ALA A 3 23.03 -8.37 6.19
N VAL A 4 22.13 -8.75 5.29
CA VAL A 4 20.90 -8.00 5.01
C VAL A 4 19.91 -8.22 6.16
N ARG A 5 19.55 -7.15 6.86
CA ARG A 5 18.60 -7.21 7.98
C ARG A 5 17.17 -6.99 7.49
N ARG A 6 16.27 -7.94 7.77
CA ARG A 6 14.83 -7.71 7.62
C ARG A 6 14.37 -6.70 8.67
N GLY A 7 13.95 -5.53 8.20
CA GLY A 7 13.42 -4.47 9.04
C GLY A 7 14.44 -3.79 9.95
N SER A 8 14.06 -2.63 10.48
CA SER A 8 14.81 -1.88 11.49
C SER A 8 13.94 -1.72 12.73
N ARG A 9 14.53 -1.91 13.92
CA ARG A 9 13.81 -1.80 15.19
C ARG A 9 14.40 -0.70 16.05
N ASN A 10 13.55 0.16 16.60
CA ASN A 10 14.00 1.21 17.52
C ASN A 10 14.06 0.74 18.99
N ALA A 11 14.58 1.59 19.88
CA ALA A 11 14.71 1.29 21.32
C ALA A 11 13.37 0.97 21.99
N ASN A 12 12.28 1.53 21.49
CA ASN A 12 10.91 1.29 21.96
C ASN A 12 10.26 0.05 21.31
N ARG A 13 11.05 -0.77 20.61
CA ARG A 13 10.64 -2.00 19.89
C ARG A 13 9.65 -1.80 18.75
N TYR A 14 9.53 -0.60 18.20
CA TYR A 14 8.82 -0.41 16.93
C TYR A 14 9.63 -0.98 15.79
N GLU A 15 8.99 -1.75 14.92
CA GLU A 15 9.58 -2.37 13.75
C GLU A 15 9.18 -1.61 12.48
N VAL A 16 10.16 -1.33 11.64
CA VAL A 16 10.01 -0.65 10.36
C VAL A 16 10.43 -1.62 9.29
N GLU A 17 9.49 -1.99 8.41
CA GLU A 17 9.78 -2.73 7.20
C GLU A 17 9.95 -1.75 6.03
N PHE A 18 10.93 -2.01 5.18
CA PHE A 18 11.16 -1.21 3.98
C PHE A 18 10.49 -1.88 2.79
N LEU A 19 9.77 -1.09 2.00
CA LEU A 19 9.11 -1.55 0.78
C LEU A 19 9.71 -0.80 -0.40
N THR A 20 9.89 -1.48 -1.54
CA THR A 20 10.35 -0.86 -2.78
C THR A 20 9.45 -1.27 -3.94
N PRO A 21 9.21 -0.40 -4.93
CA PRO A 21 8.51 -0.80 -6.14
C PRO A 21 9.28 -1.91 -6.88
N ASN A 22 8.55 -2.87 -7.43
CA ASN A 22 9.09 -3.90 -8.31
C ASN A 22 8.70 -3.62 -9.77
N HIS A 23 9.61 -3.01 -10.54
CA HIS A 23 9.46 -2.79 -11.98
C HIS A 23 9.98 -3.97 -12.84
N GLY A 24 10.53 -5.01 -12.23
CA GLY A 24 11.26 -6.08 -12.93
C GLY A 24 10.48 -7.38 -13.13
N SER A 25 11.22 -8.40 -13.62
CA SER A 25 10.77 -9.77 -13.79
C SER A 25 10.23 -10.38 -12.49
N SER A 26 9.42 -11.44 -12.61
CA SER A 26 9.01 -12.32 -11.49
C SER A 26 10.15 -12.94 -10.72
N ASP A 27 11.35 -12.91 -11.28
CA ASP A 27 12.56 -13.37 -10.59
C ASP A 27 12.89 -12.56 -9.34
N ASN A 28 12.35 -11.34 -9.21
CA ASN A 28 12.53 -10.48 -8.03
C ASN A 28 11.43 -10.69 -6.98
N ASP A 29 10.39 -11.46 -7.28
CA ASP A 29 9.31 -11.71 -6.33
C ASP A 29 9.85 -12.51 -5.12
N GLY A 30 9.65 -11.99 -3.92
CA GLY A 30 10.11 -12.62 -2.67
C GLY A 30 11.60 -12.47 -2.34
N LYS A 31 12.42 -11.87 -3.22
CA LYS A 31 13.83 -11.57 -2.95
C LYS A 31 13.99 -10.14 -2.45
N PRO A 32 14.43 -9.91 -1.20
CA PRO A 32 14.63 -8.56 -0.71
C PRO A 32 15.73 -7.83 -1.52
N ALA A 33 15.47 -6.57 -1.85
CA ALA A 33 16.45 -5.67 -2.43
C ALA A 33 17.35 -5.10 -1.32
N GLU A 34 18.66 -5.08 -1.57
CA GLU A 34 19.60 -4.46 -0.63
C GLU A 34 19.50 -2.94 -0.68
N MET A 35 19.53 -2.29 0.49
CA MET A 35 19.50 -0.84 0.62
C MET A 35 20.76 -0.34 1.35
N PRO A 36 21.92 -0.23 0.66
CA PRO A 36 23.17 0.21 1.29
C PRO A 36 23.06 1.59 1.95
N ALA A 37 22.32 2.50 1.33
CA ALA A 37 22.07 3.85 1.86
C ALA A 37 21.22 3.86 3.14
N LEU A 38 20.50 2.78 3.44
CA LEU A 38 19.68 2.60 4.64
C LEU A 38 20.36 1.66 5.65
N GLY A 39 21.70 1.66 5.69
CA GLY A 39 22.47 0.84 6.64
C GLY A 39 22.47 -0.66 6.34
N GLY A 40 22.29 -1.04 5.06
CA GLY A 40 22.23 -2.46 4.66
C GLY A 40 20.88 -3.13 4.95
N ALA A 41 19.81 -2.35 5.08
CA ALA A 41 18.46 -2.87 5.26
C ALA A 41 17.98 -3.66 4.03
N ALA A 42 17.08 -4.62 4.25
CA ALA A 42 16.33 -5.29 3.20
C ALA A 42 15.05 -4.53 2.90
N ALA A 43 14.83 -4.14 1.64
CA ALA A 43 13.54 -3.67 1.16
C ALA A 43 12.81 -4.81 0.45
N GLN A 44 11.56 -5.05 0.82
CA GLN A 44 10.73 -6.02 0.12
C GLN A 44 10.20 -5.41 -1.18
N PRO A 45 10.52 -5.99 -2.34
CA PRO A 45 9.93 -5.55 -3.59
C PRO A 45 8.45 -5.91 -3.65
N LEU A 46 7.60 -4.91 -3.91
CA LEU A 46 6.16 -5.08 -4.09
C LEU A 46 5.75 -4.63 -5.49
N ARG A 47 4.97 -5.49 -6.15
CA ARG A 47 4.34 -5.14 -7.43
C ARG A 47 3.19 -4.17 -7.19
N ILE A 48 3.01 -3.22 -8.11
CA ILE A 48 1.91 -2.25 -8.10
C ILE A 48 2.02 -1.25 -6.92
N LEU A 49 3.19 -1.20 -6.26
CA LEU A 49 3.47 -0.17 -5.26
C LEU A 49 3.69 1.19 -5.92
N ASP A 50 4.34 1.20 -7.08
CA ASP A 50 4.53 2.37 -7.96
C ASP A 50 3.21 3.03 -8.34
N PHE A 51 2.19 2.24 -8.67
CA PHE A 51 0.85 2.74 -8.95
C PHE A 51 0.21 3.41 -7.72
N LEU A 52 0.43 2.84 -6.52
CA LEU A 52 -0.16 3.35 -5.28
C LEU A 52 0.46 4.67 -4.80
N ILE A 53 1.71 4.93 -5.17
CA ILE A 53 2.46 6.14 -4.78
C ILE A 53 2.43 7.23 -5.86
N TYR A 54 1.72 7.00 -6.96
CA TYR A 54 1.57 7.97 -8.04
C TYR A 54 0.53 9.03 -7.67
N GLU A 55 0.86 10.32 -7.75
CA GLU A 55 -0.07 11.43 -7.42
C GLU A 55 -0.83 11.28 -6.08
N PRO A 56 -0.13 11.13 -4.95
CA PRO A 56 -0.78 10.92 -3.67
C PRO A 56 -1.46 12.20 -3.16
N VAL A 57 -2.52 12.02 -2.38
CA VAL A 57 -3.32 13.11 -1.82
C VAL A 57 -2.88 13.39 -0.38
N ARG A 58 -2.76 14.68 -0.04
CA ARG A 58 -2.51 15.10 1.34
C ARG A 58 -3.80 14.99 2.15
N SER A 59 -3.71 14.35 3.30
CA SER A 59 -4.84 14.12 4.21
C SER A 59 -4.43 14.36 5.67
N VAL A 60 -5.40 14.31 6.58
CA VAL A 60 -5.19 14.46 8.01
C VAL A 60 -5.82 13.29 8.73
N LEU A 61 -5.00 12.55 9.48
CA LEU A 61 -5.49 11.51 10.37
C LEU A 61 -6.03 12.18 11.64
N LEU A 62 -7.34 12.06 11.87
CA LEU A 62 -8.04 12.65 13.01
C LEU A 62 -7.83 11.82 14.27
N HIS A 63 -6.66 11.96 14.90
CA HIS A 63 -6.34 11.36 16.18
C HIS A 63 -5.52 12.33 17.04
N GLY A 64 -5.97 12.60 18.27
CA GLY A 64 -5.34 13.60 19.14
C GLY A 64 -5.38 14.99 18.49
N ALA A 65 -4.21 15.64 18.39
CA ALA A 65 -4.06 16.93 17.70
C ALA A 65 -4.15 16.85 16.16
N GLY A 66 -4.27 15.64 15.61
CA GLY A 66 -4.22 15.37 14.17
C GLY A 66 -2.80 15.15 13.67
N ALA A 67 -2.65 14.26 12.69
CA ALA A 67 -1.37 13.99 12.02
C ALA A 67 -1.51 14.20 10.51
N ASN A 68 -0.60 14.99 9.93
CA ASN A 68 -0.52 15.14 8.48
C ASN A 68 -0.02 13.83 7.87
N VAL A 69 -0.78 13.27 6.94
CA VAL A 69 -0.46 12.02 6.27
C VAL A 69 -0.63 12.18 4.77
N VAL A 70 0.24 11.52 4.02
CA VAL A 70 0.12 11.43 2.56
C VAL A 70 -0.44 10.05 2.26
N VAL A 71 -1.61 10.00 1.63
CA VAL A 71 -2.32 8.76 1.32
C VAL A 71 -2.45 8.61 -0.20
N PRO A 72 -2.52 7.39 -0.72
CA PRO A 72 -2.86 7.17 -2.12
C PRO A 72 -4.19 7.81 -2.47
N ALA A 73 -4.35 8.25 -3.72
CA ALA A 73 -5.65 8.69 -4.21
C ALA A 73 -6.67 7.54 -4.06
N PRO A 74 -7.90 7.81 -3.62
CA PRO A 74 -8.85 6.75 -3.30
C PRO A 74 -9.18 5.86 -4.51
N GLU A 75 -9.25 6.43 -5.71
CA GLU A 75 -9.43 5.70 -6.98
C GLU A 75 -8.30 4.71 -7.26
N GLN A 76 -7.04 5.12 -7.02
CA GLN A 76 -5.89 4.23 -7.17
C GLN A 76 -5.87 3.16 -6.07
N TYR A 77 -6.25 3.51 -4.85
CA TYR A 77 -6.35 2.55 -3.76
C TYR A 77 -7.39 1.46 -4.06
N ALA A 78 -8.55 1.84 -4.59
CA ALA A 78 -9.61 0.91 -4.98
C ALA A 78 -9.15 -0.05 -6.10
N VAL A 79 -8.52 0.47 -7.16
CA VAL A 79 -7.97 -0.34 -8.26
C VAL A 79 -6.86 -1.27 -7.75
N HIS A 80 -5.97 -0.76 -6.91
CA HIS A 80 -4.91 -1.56 -6.30
C HIS A 80 -5.49 -2.72 -5.48
N LYS A 81 -6.51 -2.45 -4.65
CA LYS A 81 -7.20 -3.46 -3.86
C LYS A 81 -7.87 -4.52 -4.74
N PHE A 82 -8.45 -4.12 -5.87
CA PHE A 82 -9.04 -5.04 -6.82
C PHE A 82 -7.99 -5.99 -7.42
N ILE A 83 -6.85 -5.47 -7.86
CA ILE A 83 -5.76 -6.30 -8.41
C ILE A 83 -5.19 -7.26 -7.35
N VAL A 84 -5.00 -6.78 -6.12
CA VAL A 84 -4.53 -7.63 -5.01
C VAL A 84 -5.54 -8.73 -4.68
N ALA A 85 -6.84 -8.42 -4.70
CA ALA A 85 -7.90 -9.40 -4.46
C ALA A 85 -7.94 -10.49 -5.54
N ASP A 86 -7.76 -10.12 -6.81
CA ASP A 86 -7.69 -11.07 -7.92
C ASP A 86 -6.45 -11.98 -7.83
N ARG A 87 -5.29 -11.44 -7.47
CA ARG A 87 -4.06 -12.23 -7.28
C ARG A 87 -4.09 -13.18 -6.09
N ARG A 88 -4.85 -12.85 -5.04
CA ARG A 88 -5.07 -13.74 -3.90
C ARG A 88 -6.01 -14.90 -4.22
N ARG A 89 -6.54 -14.98 -5.45
CA ARG A 89 -7.47 -16.04 -5.82
C ARG A 89 -6.87 -17.45 -5.75
N ASP A 90 -5.57 -17.54 -5.95
CA ASP A 90 -4.80 -18.79 -5.98
C ASP A 90 -4.26 -19.20 -4.60
N ASP A 91 -4.47 -18.40 -3.56
CA ASP A 91 -3.98 -18.66 -2.20
C ASP A 91 -5.06 -19.34 -1.33
N SER A 92 -4.70 -20.42 -0.63
CA SER A 92 -5.64 -21.31 0.08
C SER A 92 -6.39 -20.63 1.24
N LEU A 93 -5.87 -19.48 1.71
CA LEU A 93 -6.47 -18.61 2.74
C LEU A 93 -7.24 -17.40 2.13
N GLY A 94 -7.41 -17.36 0.80
CA GLY A 94 -7.93 -16.21 0.07
C GLY A 94 -9.42 -15.93 0.28
N HIS A 95 -10.23 -16.95 0.63
CA HIS A 95 -11.70 -16.81 0.71
C HIS A 95 -12.17 -15.80 1.77
N LEU A 96 -11.63 -15.82 2.99
CA LEU A 96 -12.01 -14.88 4.05
C LEU A 96 -11.50 -13.44 3.80
N LYS A 97 -10.38 -13.30 3.07
CA LYS A 97 -9.81 -12.00 2.71
C LYS A 97 -10.54 -11.36 1.53
N ARG A 98 -11.08 -12.17 0.60
CA ARG A 98 -11.90 -11.72 -0.53
C ARG A 98 -13.12 -10.92 -0.08
N ASP A 99 -13.94 -11.45 0.83
CA ASP A 99 -15.16 -10.76 1.28
C ASP A 99 -14.87 -9.43 1.97
N LYS A 100 -13.69 -9.31 2.59
CA LYS A 100 -13.21 -8.05 3.15
C LYS A 100 -12.81 -7.08 2.04
N ASP A 101 -11.99 -7.54 1.10
CA ASP A 101 -11.48 -6.72 0.01
C ASP A 101 -12.64 -6.23 -0.90
N VAL A 102 -13.68 -7.06 -1.17
CA VAL A 102 -14.89 -6.66 -1.91
C VAL A 102 -15.68 -5.57 -1.18
N ARG A 103 -15.93 -5.73 0.13
CA ARG A 103 -16.62 -4.72 0.93
C ARG A 103 -15.84 -3.41 1.00
N GLN A 104 -14.51 -3.50 1.08
CA GLN A 104 -13.65 -2.32 1.11
C GLN A 104 -13.70 -1.56 -0.23
N VAL A 105 -13.57 -2.26 -1.35
CA VAL A 105 -13.68 -1.64 -2.69
C VAL A 105 -15.06 -1.02 -2.92
N ALA A 106 -16.14 -1.66 -2.48
CA ALA A 106 -17.48 -1.10 -2.58
C ALA A 106 -17.61 0.22 -1.79
N SER A 107 -17.12 0.26 -0.56
CA SER A 107 -17.11 1.48 0.27
C SER A 107 -16.28 2.60 -0.36
N ASP A 108 -15.08 2.27 -0.84
CA ASP A 108 -14.17 3.25 -1.45
C ASP A 108 -14.79 3.84 -2.72
N LEU A 109 -15.39 3.00 -3.58
CA LEU A 109 -16.06 3.45 -4.80
C LEU A 109 -17.29 4.32 -4.51
N THR A 110 -18.12 3.96 -3.52
CA THR A 110 -19.25 4.80 -3.12
C THR A 110 -18.78 6.17 -2.63
N GLY A 111 -17.70 6.24 -1.84
CA GLY A 111 -17.14 7.51 -1.38
C GLY A 111 -16.60 8.38 -2.51
N ILE A 112 -15.97 7.78 -3.53
CA ILE A 112 -15.50 8.49 -4.73
C ILE A 112 -16.67 9.07 -5.52
N LEU A 113 -17.72 8.27 -5.74
CA LEU A 113 -18.92 8.71 -6.46
C LEU A 113 -19.64 9.84 -5.73
N ASP A 114 -19.76 9.76 -4.41
CA ASP A 114 -20.37 10.82 -3.58
C ASP A 114 -19.58 12.13 -3.68
N ARG A 115 -18.24 12.05 -3.62
CA ARG A 115 -17.36 13.21 -3.80
C ARG A 115 -17.53 13.84 -5.19
N ALA A 116 -17.55 13.02 -6.24
CA ALA A 116 -17.71 13.49 -7.61
C ALA A 116 -19.09 14.14 -7.83
N SER A 117 -20.15 13.58 -7.24
CA SER A 117 -21.49 14.19 -7.26
C SER A 117 -21.54 15.52 -6.51
N CYS A 118 -20.87 15.62 -5.36
CA CYS A 118 -20.82 16.86 -4.56
C CYS A 118 -20.01 17.97 -5.28
N GLU A 119 -18.89 17.63 -5.92
CA GLU A 119 -18.13 18.57 -6.75
C GLU A 119 -18.92 19.00 -8.01
N ALA A 120 -19.67 18.09 -8.64
CA ALA A 120 -20.49 18.41 -9.82
C ALA A 120 -21.73 19.27 -9.50
N THR A 121 -22.22 19.24 -8.26
CA THR A 121 -23.34 20.08 -7.80
C THR A 121 -22.89 21.39 -7.14
N ALA A 122 -21.58 21.59 -6.95
CA ALA A 122 -21.00 22.82 -6.42
C ALA A 122 -20.77 23.91 -7.48
N TRP A 123 -21.29 23.72 -8.71
CA TRP A 123 -21.26 24.68 -9.82
C TRP A 123 -22.67 25.07 -10.25
#